data_AF-A0A818JHP7-F1
#
_entry.id   AF-A0A818JHP7-F1
#
_cell.length_a   1.000
_cell.length_b   1.000
_cell.length_c   1.000
_cell.angle_alpha   90.00
_cell.angle_beta   90.00
_cell.angle_gamma   90.00
#
_symmetry.space_group_name_H-M   'P 1'
#
loop_
_entity.id
_entity.type
_entity.pdbx_description
1 polymer ?
#
loop_
_entity_poly.entity_id
_entity_poly.type
_entity_poly.pdbx_seq_one_letter_code
_entity_poly.pdbx_strand_id
1 'polypeptide(L)'
;MPPKTPSKGSKKAVTKTSKGSSGTKGTDKKVRRKRKETYSIYIYKVLKQVHPDTGISSKAMSIMNSFVNDIFERIAAEASRLSHYNKRSTISSREIQTAVRLLLPGELAKHAVSEGTKAVTKYTSAK
;
A
#
# COMPACT_ATOMS: atom_id res chain seq x y z
N MET A 1 -64.02 -22.61 18.76
CA MET A 1 -63.48 -21.33 18.23
C MET A 1 -62.39 -20.83 19.17
N PRO A 2 -61.32 -20.15 18.75
CA PRO A 2 -60.56 -20.15 17.48
C PRO A 2 -59.06 -20.49 17.74
N PRO A 3 -58.23 -20.63 16.67
CA PRO A 3 -56.82 -21.00 16.75
C PRO A 3 -55.91 -19.79 17.01
N LYS A 4 -54.74 -20.00 17.63
CA LYS A 4 -53.61 -19.06 17.52
C LYS A 4 -52.28 -19.79 17.42
N THR A 5 -51.65 -19.55 16.27
CA THR A 5 -50.24 -19.78 15.97
C THR A 5 -49.33 -19.00 16.94
N PRO A 6 -48.09 -19.49 17.12
CA PRO A 6 -46.93 -18.61 16.98
C PRO A 6 -45.92 -19.28 16.03
N SER A 7 -45.63 -18.68 14.87
CA SER A 7 -44.69 -17.56 14.71
C SER A 7 -43.26 -17.89 15.17
N LYS A 8 -42.43 -18.16 14.15
CA LYS A 8 -41.12 -17.55 13.89
C LYS A 8 -40.03 -17.69 14.96
N GLY A 9 -39.01 -18.47 14.58
CA GLY A 9 -37.68 -18.51 15.19
C GLY A 9 -37.23 -19.96 15.33
N SER A 10 -36.24 -20.45 14.61
CA SER A 10 -34.85 -20.23 15.01
C SER A 10 -33.88 -20.80 13.98
N LYS A 11 -32.75 -20.11 13.87
CA LYS A 11 -31.53 -20.46 13.12
C LYS A 11 -31.12 -21.94 13.31
N LYS A 12 -30.66 -22.60 12.24
CA LYS A 12 -29.47 -23.46 12.33
C LYS A 12 -28.78 -23.68 10.99
N ALA A 13 -27.47 -23.76 11.12
CA ALA A 13 -26.44 -23.75 10.11
C ALA A 13 -26.30 -25.11 9.37
N VAL A 14 -25.86 -24.99 8.10
CA VAL A 14 -24.90 -25.84 7.37
C VAL A 14 -25.30 -27.30 7.07
N THR A 15 -25.39 -27.60 5.76
CA THR A 15 -24.83 -28.84 5.21
C THR A 15 -24.48 -28.72 3.71
N LYS A 16 -23.17 -28.83 3.45
CA LYS A 16 -22.48 -29.50 2.33
C LYS A 16 -23.10 -29.43 0.93
N THR A 17 -22.49 -28.63 0.05
CA THR A 17 -22.42 -28.97 -1.38
C THR A 17 -21.08 -29.62 -1.71
N SER A 18 -21.22 -30.73 -2.41
CA SER A 18 -20.27 -31.79 -2.72
C SER A 18 -19.20 -31.34 -3.72
N LYS A 19 -17.99 -31.89 -3.54
CA LYS A 19 -16.90 -31.90 -4.52
C LYS A 19 -17.41 -32.51 -5.83
N GLY A 20 -17.67 -31.68 -6.82
CA GLY A 20 -17.79 -32.08 -8.22
C GLY A 20 -16.42 -32.11 -8.86
N SER A 21 -15.89 -33.31 -9.04
CA SER A 21 -14.78 -33.61 -9.94
C SER A 21 -15.23 -33.40 -11.39
N SER A 22 -14.56 -32.50 -12.12
CA SER A 22 -14.61 -32.48 -13.58
C SER A 22 -13.22 -32.17 -14.11
N GLY A 23 -12.49 -33.22 -14.47
CA GLY A 23 -11.32 -33.08 -15.32
C GLY A 23 -11.76 -32.66 -16.72
N THR A 24 -11.10 -31.67 -17.30
CA THR A 24 -11.03 -31.51 -18.76
C THR A 24 -9.72 -30.81 -19.14
N LYS A 25 -8.96 -31.54 -19.94
CA LYS A 25 -7.92 -31.17 -20.91
C LYS A 25 -7.75 -29.68 -21.24
N GLY A 26 -6.49 -29.28 -21.28
CA GLY A 26 -5.94 -28.39 -22.31
C GLY A 26 -6.48 -26.97 -22.38
N THR A 27 -5.79 -26.04 -21.74
CA THR A 27 -5.46 -24.74 -22.32
C THR A 27 -4.25 -24.21 -21.57
N ASP A 28 -3.23 -23.80 -22.29
CA ASP A 28 -2.14 -22.94 -21.84
C ASP A 28 -2.72 -21.68 -21.17
N LYS A 29 -3.12 -21.81 -19.90
CA LYS A 29 -3.41 -20.66 -19.05
C LYS A 29 -2.08 -20.05 -18.70
N LYS A 30 -1.61 -19.20 -19.63
CA LYS A 30 -0.55 -18.21 -19.47
C LYS A 30 -0.52 -17.81 -18.00
N VAL A 31 0.47 -18.34 -17.28
CA VAL A 31 0.61 -18.15 -15.84
C VAL A 31 0.41 -16.66 -15.58
N ARG A 32 -0.65 -16.30 -14.85
CA ARG A 32 -0.92 -14.90 -14.50
C ARG A 32 0.35 -14.39 -13.83
N ARG A 33 1.12 -13.59 -14.57
CA ARG A 33 2.40 -13.05 -14.12
C ARG A 33 2.09 -12.30 -12.83
N LYS A 34 2.65 -12.75 -11.69
CA LYS A 34 2.47 -12.06 -10.41
C LYS A 34 2.79 -10.58 -10.66
N ARG A 35 1.82 -9.71 -10.38
CA ARG A 35 1.98 -8.27 -10.57
C ARG A 35 3.15 -7.83 -9.70
N LYS A 36 4.25 -7.40 -10.32
CA LYS A 36 5.36 -6.80 -9.59
C LYS A 36 4.86 -5.45 -9.09
N GLU A 37 4.73 -5.31 -7.78
CA GLU A 37 4.43 -4.03 -7.15
C GLU A 37 5.61 -3.10 -7.42
N THR A 38 5.33 -1.96 -8.06
CA THR A 38 6.31 -0.97 -8.48
C THR A 38 5.73 0.42 -8.27
N TYR A 39 6.59 1.42 -8.12
CA TYR A 39 6.19 2.81 -7.96
C TYR A 39 5.85 3.50 -9.30
N SER A 40 5.91 2.78 -10.43
CA SER A 40 5.78 3.32 -11.79
C SER A 40 4.52 4.15 -12.01
N ILE A 41 3.38 3.73 -11.42
CA ILE A 41 2.11 4.47 -11.54
C ILE A 41 2.23 5.85 -10.87
N TYR A 42 2.86 5.91 -9.69
CA TYR A 42 3.00 7.16 -8.93
C TYR A 42 4.04 8.08 -9.57
N ILE A 43 5.15 7.51 -10.05
CA ILE A 43 6.16 8.26 -10.81
C ILE A 43 5.52 8.92 -12.04
N TYR A 44 4.68 8.18 -12.78
CA TYR A 44 3.96 8.73 -13.93
C TYR A 44 2.96 9.82 -13.54
N LYS A 45 2.19 9.62 -12.46
CA LYS A 45 1.23 10.62 -11.97
C LYS A 45 1.92 11.93 -11.59
N VAL A 46 3.02 11.86 -10.85
CA VAL A 46 3.80 13.05 -10.46
C VAL A 46 4.41 13.70 -11.70
N LEU A 47 4.98 12.93 -12.64
CA LEU A 47 5.53 13.47 -13.89
C LEU A 47 4.48 14.27 -14.66
N LYS A 48 3.27 13.74 -14.84
CA LYS A 48 2.21 14.45 -15.59
C LYS A 48 1.65 15.65 -14.84
N GLN A 49 1.77 15.68 -13.51
CA GLN A 49 1.40 16.86 -12.72
C GLN A 49 2.40 18.01 -12.90
N VAL A 50 3.70 17.72 -13.07
CA VAL A 50 4.74 18.75 -13.23
C VAL A 50 5.06 19.09 -14.68
N HIS A 51 4.97 18.12 -15.59
CA HIS A 51 5.27 18.24 -17.02
C HIS A 51 4.27 17.43 -17.87
N PRO A 52 3.10 18.00 -18.21
CA PRO A 52 2.04 17.31 -18.94
C PRO A 52 2.47 16.77 -20.32
N ASP A 53 3.33 17.50 -21.03
CA ASP A 53 3.72 17.18 -22.41
C ASP A 53 4.97 16.31 -22.51
N THR A 54 5.63 16.00 -21.39
CA THR A 54 6.86 15.20 -21.38
C THR A 54 6.57 13.71 -21.12
N GLY A 55 7.30 12.84 -21.82
CA GLY A 55 7.28 11.39 -21.60
C GLY A 55 8.51 10.90 -20.83
N ILE A 56 8.45 9.68 -20.28
CA ILE A 56 9.58 9.02 -19.62
C ILE A 56 9.86 7.67 -20.28
N SER A 57 11.12 7.38 -20.58
CA SER A 57 11.53 6.10 -21.15
C SER A 57 11.41 4.97 -20.13
N SER A 58 11.32 3.72 -20.60
CA SER A 58 11.28 2.54 -19.73
C SER A 58 12.54 2.40 -18.86
N LYS A 59 13.71 2.74 -19.42
CA LYS A 59 14.99 2.76 -18.68
C LYS A 59 14.98 3.80 -17.57
N ALA A 60 14.54 5.04 -17.87
CA ALA A 60 14.43 6.09 -16.87
C ALA A 60 13.40 5.74 -15.78
N MET A 61 12.27 5.14 -16.16
CA MET A 61 11.27 4.64 -15.20
C MET A 61 11.87 3.59 -14.25
N SER A 62 12.69 2.67 -14.77
CA SER A 62 13.37 1.68 -13.92
C SER A 62 14.35 2.33 -12.93
N ILE A 63 15.11 3.33 -13.37
CA ILE A 63 16.04 4.09 -12.52
C ILE A 63 15.26 4.81 -11.41
N MET A 64 14.18 5.50 -11.76
CA MET A 64 13.32 6.19 -10.80
C MET A 64 12.71 5.24 -9.78
N ASN A 65 12.24 4.07 -10.22
CA ASN A 65 11.72 3.07 -9.30
C ASN A 65 12.81 2.56 -8.33
N SER A 66 14.02 2.30 -8.80
CA SER A 66 15.14 1.91 -7.93
C SER A 66 15.52 3.03 -6.95
N PHE A 67 15.53 4.28 -7.40
CA PHE A 67 15.79 5.44 -6.54
C PHE A 67 14.79 5.53 -5.39
N VAL A 68 13.49 5.37 -5.68
CA VAL A 68 12.45 5.37 -4.63
C VAL A 68 12.66 4.23 -3.64
N ASN A 69 13.05 3.04 -4.10
CA ASN A 69 13.34 1.90 -3.21
C ASN A 69 14.56 2.16 -2.32
N ASP A 70 15.65 2.70 -2.86
CA ASP A 70 16.85 3.02 -2.07
C ASP A 70 16.53 4.03 -0.95
N ILE A 71 15.82 5.11 -1.26
CA ILE A 71 15.42 6.09 -0.25
C ILE A 71 14.44 5.48 0.76
N PHE A 72 13.49 4.66 0.31
CA PHE A 72 12.54 3.99 1.19
C PHE A 72 13.24 3.07 2.20
N GLU A 73 14.18 2.23 1.73
CA GLU A 73 14.94 1.33 2.58
C GLU A 73 15.78 2.09 3.61
N ARG A 74 16.42 3.19 3.20
CA ARG A 74 17.17 4.06 4.12
C ARG A 74 16.26 4.65 5.20
N ILE A 75 15.09 5.19 4.84
CA ILE A 75 14.13 5.75 5.81
C ILE A 75 13.62 4.66 6.75
N ALA A 76 13.26 3.49 6.23
CA ALA A 76 12.76 2.38 7.04
C ALA A 76 13.82 1.87 8.03
N ALA A 77 15.07 1.74 7.59
CA ALA A 77 16.18 1.34 8.44
C ALA A 77 16.42 2.35 9.57
N GLU A 78 16.42 3.65 9.25
CA GLU A 78 16.65 4.71 10.24
C GLU A 78 15.48 4.85 11.22
N ALA A 79 14.24 4.76 10.74
CA ALA A 79 13.05 4.75 11.58
C ALA A 79 13.01 3.53 12.51
N SER A 80 13.47 2.37 12.02
CA SER A 80 13.64 1.17 12.84
C SER A 80 14.64 1.43 13.96
N ARG A 81 15.83 1.98 13.66
CA ARG A 81 16.84 2.33 14.69
C ARG A 81 16.26 3.27 15.75
N LEU A 82 15.54 4.31 15.33
CA LEU A 82 14.88 5.26 16.24
C LEU A 82 13.86 4.57 17.16
N SER A 83 13.05 3.65 16.64
CA SER A 83 12.11 2.87 17.46
C SER A 83 12.83 2.02 18.50
N HIS A 84 13.95 1.39 18.12
CA HIS A 84 14.77 0.59 19.04
C HIS A 84 15.41 1.45 20.13
N TYR A 85 15.94 2.63 19.80
CA TYR A 85 16.47 3.57 20.80
C TYR A 85 15.40 4.02 21.80
N ASN A 86 14.18 4.23 21.33
CA ASN A 86 13.03 4.59 22.17
C ASN A 86 12.41 3.39 22.91
N LYS A 87 12.98 2.17 22.77
CA LYS A 87 12.46 0.91 23.34
C LYS A 87 11.01 0.63 22.96
N ARG A 88 10.62 1.01 21.74
CA ARG A 88 9.29 0.77 21.17
C ARG A 88 9.37 -0.34 20.14
N SER A 89 8.35 -1.21 20.12
CA SER A 89 8.19 -2.27 19.12
C SER A 89 7.40 -1.82 17.88
N THR A 90 6.88 -0.58 17.89
CA THR A 90 6.04 -0.02 16.81
C THR A 90 6.66 1.26 16.30
N ILE A 91 6.89 1.33 14.99
CA ILE A 91 7.32 2.55 14.29
C ILE A 91 6.09 3.45 14.11
N SER A 92 6.12 4.65 14.69
CA SER A 92 5.06 5.64 14.52
C SER A 92 5.42 6.69 13.45
N SER A 93 4.47 7.56 13.12
CA SER A 93 4.71 8.70 12.23
C SER A 93 5.85 9.62 12.71
N ARG A 94 6.12 9.66 14.03
CA ARG A 94 7.20 10.46 14.61
C ARG A 94 8.58 9.90 14.27
N GLU A 95 8.78 8.58 14.34
CA GLU A 95 10.04 7.95 13.94
C GLU A 95 10.29 8.13 12.44
N ILE A 96 9.26 7.98 11.60
CA ILE A 96 9.36 8.24 10.15
C ILE A 96 9.74 9.70 9.88
N GLN A 97 9.06 10.66 10.50
CA GLN A 97 9.34 12.10 10.32
C GLN A 97 10.77 12.45 10.76
N THR A 98 11.25 11.86 11.85
CA THR A 98 12.62 12.09 12.35
C THR A 98 13.65 11.46 11.43
N ALA A 99 13.43 10.21 10.97
CA ALA A 99 14.28 9.54 10.00
C ALA A 99 14.44 10.34 8.71
N VAL A 100 13.35 10.93 8.18
CA VAL A 100 13.39 11.79 7.00
C VAL A 100 14.28 13.02 7.21
N ARG A 101 14.22 13.64 8.40
CA ARG A 101 15.08 14.79 8.73
C ARG A 101 16.55 14.44 8.89
N LEU A 102 16.86 13.21 9.31
CA LEU A 102 18.24 12.73 9.43
C LEU A 102 18.85 12.40 8.05
N LEU A 103 18.03 11.88 7.13
CA LEU A 103 18.51 11.42 5.82
C LEU A 103 18.54 12.50 4.75
N LEU A 104 17.64 13.49 4.81
CA LEU A 104 17.55 14.54 3.80
C LEU A 104 18.15 15.87 4.33
N PRO A 105 19.01 16.54 3.55
CA PRO A 105 19.59 17.81 3.97
C PRO A 105 18.66 19.01 3.72
N GLY A 106 18.75 20.02 4.60
CA GLY A 106 18.25 21.38 4.35
C GLY A 106 16.78 21.46 3.91
N GLU A 107 16.54 22.14 2.78
CA GLU A 107 15.20 22.37 2.21
C GLU A 107 14.48 21.07 1.82
N LEU A 108 15.21 20.00 1.45
CA LEU A 108 14.60 18.72 1.10
C LEU A 108 13.87 18.10 2.30
N ALA A 109 14.46 18.16 3.49
CA ALA A 109 13.80 17.70 4.71
C ALA A 109 12.55 18.53 5.04
N LYS A 110 12.62 19.86 4.87
CA LYS A 110 11.47 20.75 5.12
C LYS A 110 10.30 20.41 4.21
N HIS A 111 10.55 20.27 2.90
CA HIS A 111 9.52 19.90 1.93
C HIS A 111 8.98 18.49 2.19
N ALA A 112 9.84 17.50 2.38
CA ALA A 112 9.41 16.11 2.59
C ALA A 112 8.54 15.97 3.86
N VAL A 113 8.92 16.65 4.95
CA VAL A 113 8.13 16.64 6.19
C VAL A 113 6.80 17.37 6.00
N SER A 114 6.80 18.54 5.37
CA SER A 114 5.58 19.33 5.11
C SER A 114 4.58 18.54 4.27
N GLU A 115 5.03 17.95 3.16
CA GLU A 115 4.19 17.13 2.29
C GLU A 115 3.72 15.85 2.99
N GLY A 116 4.58 15.22 3.80
CA GLY A 116 4.21 14.06 4.61
C GLY A 116 3.08 14.37 5.60
N THR A 117 3.15 15.50 6.32
CA THR A 117 2.10 15.90 7.26
C THR A 117 0.78 16.21 6.54
N LYS A 118 0.82 16.92 5.40
CA LYS A 118 -0.37 17.16 4.58
C LYS A 118 -1.02 15.86 4.11
N ALA A 119 -0.21 14.89 3.69
CA ALA A 119 -0.70 13.59 3.23
C ALA A 119 -1.41 12.81 4.35
N VAL A 120 -0.90 12.84 5.58
CA VAL A 120 -1.55 12.22 6.74
C VAL A 120 -2.92 12.86 7.00
N THR A 121 -3.02 14.20 7.00
CA THR A 121 -4.29 14.91 7.19
C THR A 121 -5.30 14.59 6.09
N LYS A 122 -4.84 14.51 4.83
CA LYS A 122 -5.71 14.12 3.71
C LYS A 122 -6.20 12.68 3.88
N TYR A 123 -5.33 11.76 4.29
CA TYR A 123 -5.69 10.37 4.51
C TYR A 123 -6.75 10.19 5.60
N THR A 124 -6.62 10.91 6.72
CA THR A 124 -7.59 10.84 7.82
C THR A 124 -8.94 11.46 7.45
N SER A 125 -8.95 12.45 6.56
CA SER A 125 -10.17 13.15 6.13
C SER A 125 -10.93 12.45 5.00
N ALA A 126 -10.29 11.54 4.26
CA ALA A 126 -10.86 10.89 3.07
C ALA A 126 -11.74 9.67 3.39
N LYS A 127 -12.36 9.64 4.58
CA LYS A 127 -13.20 8.54 5.04
C LYS A 127 -14.68 8.82 4.82
#